data_AF-A0A2V6X2H7-F1
#
_entry.id   AF-A0A2V6X2H7-F1
#
_cell.length_a   1.000
_cell.length_b   1.000
_cell.length_c   1.000
_cell.angle_alpha   90.00
_cell.angle_beta   90.00
_cell.angle_gamma   90.00
#
_symmetry.space_group_name_H-M   'P 1'
#
loop_
_entity.id
_entity.type
_entity.pdbx_description
1 polymer ?
#
loop_
_entity_poly.entity_id
_entity_poly.type
_entity_poly.pdbx_seq_one_letter_code
_entity_poly.pdbx_strand_id
1 'polypeptide(L)'
;ANLVTIAALGIVDRLAISVYGLAFYVWKTVVPLDLSPFYALRTPLVPLSAPYVVSGLAVAGVTAAAIALRRRWPALSAAWLVYVVTALPVSGVFQNGPQIAADRYSYLPSLPWAVLAGAGAIAGWNAWRERRGRSPALAVPGAAALVIIVLAALTWLQVSVWRDSERLWSHALVLGPSSMAHSHLANVRRQQARWAEANEHYRLASAMRPDAAHLHVNWGTALAQQGKLAEAIDRYREALRISPRSADAHYHWGNARFASGDLEEAIGHYREAVRIDPAAAEVYSNWGRALAQQGKRDEAIARYREALRIAPHSVPHYNWGNALFAAGHYREAARIDPSAAEAYNNWGRALAQLGRWDEAIDKYREALRIRPNYPLASANLDQALARAGRAPAR
;
A
#
# COMPACT_ATOMS: atom_id res chain seq x y z
N ALA A 1 -6.06 8.39 2.92
CA ALA A 1 -6.17 8.00 4.35
C ALA A 1 -7.51 8.48 4.90
N ASN A 2 -8.23 7.63 5.64
CA ASN A 2 -9.00 7.94 6.86
C ASN A 2 -9.50 6.61 7.46
N LEU A 3 -8.50 5.82 7.80
CA LEU A 3 -8.53 4.94 8.95
C LEU A 3 -8.78 5.88 10.14
N VAL A 4 -9.85 5.68 10.92
CA VAL A 4 -10.14 6.54 12.08
C VAL A 4 -8.86 6.60 12.90
N THR A 5 -8.22 7.77 12.92
CA THR A 5 -7.02 7.95 13.71
C THR A 5 -7.46 7.89 15.17
N ILE A 6 -6.64 7.34 16.05
CA ILE A 6 -6.94 7.31 17.49
C ILE A 6 -7.32 8.69 18.00
N ALA A 7 -6.71 9.74 17.42
CA ALA A 7 -7.04 11.14 17.69
C ALA A 7 -8.54 11.45 17.58
N ALA A 8 -9.26 10.81 16.66
CA ALA A 8 -10.70 10.97 16.48
C ALA A 8 -11.55 10.15 17.48
N LEU A 9 -10.96 9.22 18.23
CA LEU A 9 -11.65 8.43 19.25
C LEU A 9 -11.63 9.14 20.61
N GLY A 10 -12.78 9.16 21.28
CA GLY A 10 -12.89 9.67 22.64
C GLY A 10 -12.16 8.79 23.65
N ILE A 11 -11.90 9.33 24.84
CA ILE A 11 -11.19 8.61 25.92
C ILE A 11 -11.91 7.29 26.28
N VAL A 12 -13.24 7.31 26.33
CA VAL A 12 -14.06 6.13 26.65
C VAL A 12 -13.86 5.01 25.60
N ASP A 13 -13.87 5.36 24.32
CA ASP A 13 -13.65 4.41 23.22
C ASP A 13 -12.26 3.80 23.29
N ARG A 14 -11.24 4.63 23.54
CA ARG A 14 -9.85 4.18 23.70
C ARG A 14 -9.68 3.23 24.88
N LEU A 15 -10.35 3.50 26.01
CA LEU A 15 -10.35 2.61 27.16
C LEU A 15 -11.06 1.29 26.84
N ALA A 16 -12.20 1.34 26.15
CA ALA A 16 -12.93 0.15 25.73
C ALA A 16 -12.09 -0.75 24.80
N ILE A 17 -11.39 -0.16 23.82
CA ILE A 17 -10.45 -0.88 22.94
C ILE A 17 -9.32 -1.52 23.76
N SER A 18 -8.75 -0.79 24.72
CA SER A 18 -7.65 -1.29 25.56
C SER A 18 -8.08 -2.51 26.38
N VAL A 19 -9.24 -2.41 27.03
CA VAL A 19 -9.82 -3.48 27.83
C VAL A 19 -10.20 -4.68 26.97
N TYR A 20 -10.79 -4.45 25.80
CA TYR A 20 -11.08 -5.50 24.84
C TYR A 20 -9.80 -6.23 24.42
N GLY A 21 -8.74 -5.49 24.06
CA GLY A 21 -7.45 -6.07 23.66
C GLY A 21 -6.84 -6.98 24.74
N LEU A 22 -6.86 -6.53 26.00
CA LEU A 22 -6.36 -7.31 27.14
C LEU A 22 -7.14 -8.60 27.40
N ALA A 23 -8.43 -8.66 27.09
CA ALA A 23 -9.17 -9.92 27.16
C ALA A 23 -8.94 -10.78 25.91
N PHE A 24 -8.98 -10.14 24.74
CA PHE A 24 -8.87 -10.77 23.42
C PHE A 24 -7.57 -11.59 23.28
N TYR A 25 -6.42 -11.02 23.67
CA TYR A 25 -5.16 -11.72 23.51
C TYR A 25 -4.96 -12.86 24.51
N VAL A 26 -5.52 -12.77 25.73
CA VAL A 26 -5.56 -13.92 26.64
C VAL A 26 -6.39 -15.04 26.02
N TRP A 27 -7.58 -14.74 25.52
CA TRP A 27 -8.43 -15.72 24.84
C TRP A 27 -7.71 -16.39 23.66
N LYS A 28 -7.08 -15.60 22.77
CA LYS A 28 -6.34 -16.14 21.62
C LYS A 28 -5.05 -16.89 22.01
N THR A 29 -4.51 -16.66 23.21
CA THR A 29 -3.39 -17.47 23.74
C THR A 29 -3.87 -18.85 24.19
N VAL A 30 -5.05 -18.93 24.81
CA VAL A 30 -5.61 -20.20 25.30
C VAL A 30 -6.26 -21.01 24.16
N VAL A 31 -6.97 -20.33 23.27
CA VAL A 31 -7.70 -20.92 22.14
C VAL A 31 -7.28 -20.22 20.84
N PRO A 32 -6.15 -20.64 20.22
CA PRO A 32 -5.59 -20.00 19.02
C PRO A 32 -6.32 -20.43 17.74
N LEU A 33 -7.65 -20.34 17.75
CA LEU A 33 -8.50 -20.65 16.60
C LEU A 33 -8.96 -19.35 15.93
N ASP A 34 -9.30 -19.42 14.64
CA ASP A 34 -9.82 -18.30 13.84
C ASP A 34 -8.97 -17.05 13.97
N LEU A 35 -7.66 -17.25 13.84
CA LEU A 35 -6.66 -16.19 13.88
C LEU A 35 -6.76 -15.42 12.55
N SER A 36 -7.10 -14.13 12.64
CA SER A 36 -7.18 -13.21 11.51
C SER A 36 -5.93 -12.32 11.40
N PRO A 37 -5.37 -12.16 10.19
CA PRO A 37 -4.33 -11.16 9.94
C PRO A 37 -4.80 -9.72 10.27
N PHE A 38 -6.11 -9.49 10.28
CA PHE A 38 -6.72 -8.19 10.50
C PHE A 38 -8.09 -8.31 11.18
N TYR A 39 -8.28 -7.67 12.33
CA TYR A 39 -9.59 -7.53 12.97
C TYR A 39 -10.05 -6.08 12.86
N ALA A 40 -10.98 -5.82 11.95
CA ALA A 40 -11.45 -4.47 11.68
C ALA A 40 -12.03 -3.79 12.92
N LEU A 41 -11.63 -2.55 13.19
CA LEU A 41 -12.33 -1.70 14.15
C LEU A 41 -13.69 -1.33 13.58
N ARG A 42 -14.76 -1.77 14.24
CA ARG A 42 -16.13 -1.41 13.85
C ARG A 42 -16.48 -0.04 14.42
N THR A 43 -17.01 0.84 13.57
CA THR A 43 -17.50 2.16 13.95
C THR A 43 -18.98 2.29 13.59
N PRO A 44 -19.83 2.89 14.45
CA PRO A 44 -19.48 3.47 15.75
C PRO A 44 -19.09 2.42 16.79
N LEU A 45 -18.16 2.79 17.69
CA LEU A 45 -17.86 2.00 18.88
C LEU A 45 -19.03 2.12 19.85
N VAL A 46 -19.43 1.00 20.45
CA VAL A 46 -20.44 0.96 21.49
C VAL A 46 -19.78 0.36 22.74
N PRO A 47 -19.11 1.18 23.58
CA PRO A 47 -18.32 0.72 24.73
C PRO A 47 -19.10 -0.14 25.74
N LEU A 48 -20.42 0.03 25.82
CA LEU A 48 -21.30 -0.73 26.72
C LEU A 48 -21.90 -1.99 26.07
N SER A 49 -21.52 -2.31 24.83
CA SER A 49 -21.95 -3.56 24.20
C SER A 49 -21.23 -4.76 24.83
N ALA A 50 -21.87 -5.93 24.72
CA ALA A 50 -21.44 -7.16 25.38
C ALA A 50 -19.93 -7.48 25.23
N PRO A 51 -19.29 -7.37 24.05
CA PRO A 51 -17.88 -7.71 23.89
C PRO A 51 -16.95 -6.90 24.82
N TYR A 52 -17.21 -5.60 24.96
CA TYR A 52 -16.38 -4.72 25.79
C TYR A 52 -16.66 -4.91 27.28
N VAL A 53 -17.94 -5.06 27.66
CA VAL A 53 -18.33 -5.27 29.06
C VAL A 53 -17.81 -6.61 29.57
N VAL A 54 -17.99 -7.69 28.81
CA VAL A 54 -17.47 -9.02 29.18
C VAL A 54 -15.94 -8.99 29.27
N SER A 55 -15.27 -8.32 28.33
CA SER A 55 -13.82 -8.13 28.39
C SER A 55 -13.39 -7.34 29.63
N GLY A 56 -14.14 -6.29 29.99
CA GLY A 56 -13.91 -5.49 31.20
C GLY A 56 -14.03 -6.30 32.47
N LEU A 57 -15.08 -7.11 32.60
CA LEU A 57 -15.26 -8.00 33.74
C LEU A 57 -14.15 -9.04 33.83
N ALA A 58 -13.74 -9.63 32.70
CA ALA A 58 -12.64 -10.59 32.65
C ALA A 58 -11.31 -9.96 33.09
N VAL A 59 -10.95 -8.80 32.54
CA VAL A 59 -9.73 -8.06 32.89
C VAL A 59 -9.74 -7.64 34.36
N ALA A 60 -10.87 -7.15 34.86
CA ALA A 60 -11.04 -6.79 36.27
C ALA A 60 -10.88 -8.00 37.19
N GLY A 61 -11.47 -9.15 36.83
CA GLY A 61 -11.35 -10.40 37.57
C GLY A 61 -9.91 -10.92 37.64
N VAL A 62 -9.20 -10.97 36.52
CA VAL A 62 -7.79 -11.38 36.47
C VAL A 62 -6.92 -10.42 37.28
N THR A 63 -7.17 -9.11 37.17
CA THR A 63 -6.44 -8.09 37.94
C THR A 63 -6.69 -8.24 39.45
N ALA A 64 -7.94 -8.44 39.86
CA ALA A 64 -8.29 -8.64 41.26
C ALA A 64 -7.64 -9.92 41.82
N ALA A 65 -7.65 -11.02 41.06
CA ALA A 65 -6.97 -12.27 41.43
C ALA A 65 -5.45 -12.07 41.55
N ALA A 66 -4.83 -11.39 40.58
CA ALA A 66 -3.40 -11.08 40.60
C ALA A 66 -3.00 -10.22 41.82
N ILE A 67 -3.86 -9.29 42.24
CA ILE A 67 -3.63 -8.46 43.44
C ILE A 67 -3.88 -9.27 44.71
N ALA A 68 -4.98 -10.00 44.81
CA ALA A 68 -5.35 -10.77 46.01
C ALA A 68 -4.33 -11.88 46.30
N LEU A 69 -3.84 -12.54 45.26
CA LEU A 69 -2.89 -13.65 45.37
C LEU A 69 -1.43 -13.19 45.39
N ARG A 70 -1.11 -11.89 45.34
CA ARG A 70 0.27 -11.39 45.17
C ARG A 70 1.29 -11.88 46.19
N ARG A 71 0.86 -12.14 47.44
CA ARG A 71 1.73 -12.68 48.49
C ARG A 71 1.90 -14.19 48.42
N ARG A 72 0.87 -14.90 47.94
CA ARG A 72 0.87 -16.35 47.84
C ARG A 72 1.55 -16.79 46.54
N TRP A 73 1.13 -16.22 45.42
CA TRP A 73 1.57 -16.54 44.05
C TRP A 73 2.06 -15.27 43.33
N PRO A 74 3.23 -14.73 43.69
CA PRO A 74 3.77 -13.51 43.09
C PRO A 74 4.01 -13.63 41.58
N ALA A 75 4.22 -14.86 41.09
CA ALA A 75 4.42 -15.14 39.68
C ALA A 75 3.19 -14.76 38.82
N LEU A 76 1.97 -14.92 39.35
CA LEU A 76 0.74 -14.49 38.65
C LEU A 76 0.70 -12.97 38.48
N SER A 77 1.06 -12.22 39.53
CA SER A 77 1.11 -10.76 39.48
C SER A 77 2.19 -10.26 38.51
N ALA A 78 3.36 -10.90 38.51
CA ALA A 78 4.44 -10.57 37.59
C ALA A 78 4.04 -10.85 36.14
N ALA A 79 3.45 -12.03 35.85
CA ALA A 79 3.00 -12.38 34.52
C ALA A 79 1.90 -11.44 34.01
N TRP A 80 0.93 -11.09 34.86
CA TRP A 80 -0.12 -10.13 34.52
C TRP A 80 0.44 -8.74 34.22
N LEU A 81 1.40 -8.26 35.02
CA LEU A 81 2.05 -6.97 34.78
C LEU A 81 2.81 -6.95 33.44
N VAL A 82 3.63 -7.97 33.19
CA VAL A 82 4.38 -8.09 31.93
C VAL A 82 3.42 -8.19 30.74
N TYR A 83 2.32 -8.94 30.89
CA TYR A 83 1.28 -9.05 29.87
C TYR A 83 0.65 -7.69 29.52
N VAL A 84 0.22 -6.93 30.53
CA VAL A 84 -0.38 -5.60 30.32
C VAL A 84 0.62 -4.66 29.64
N VAL A 85 1.87 -4.64 30.09
CA VAL A 85 2.93 -3.78 29.52
C VAL A 85 3.22 -4.13 28.07
N THR A 86 3.38 -5.42 27.77
CA THR A 86 3.68 -5.89 26.40
C THR A 86 2.50 -5.75 25.44
N ALA A 87 1.26 -5.65 25.95
CA ALA A 87 0.06 -5.37 25.16
C ALA A 87 -0.20 -3.86 24.94
N LEU A 88 0.53 -2.95 25.58
CA LEU A 88 0.34 -1.50 25.42
C LEU A 88 0.38 -1.01 23.97
N PRO A 89 1.28 -1.47 23.07
CA PRO A 89 1.35 -0.98 21.69
C PRO A 89 0.08 -1.20 20.86
N VAL A 90 -0.82 -2.09 21.30
CA VAL A 90 -2.11 -2.37 20.66
C VAL A 90 -3.32 -1.91 21.48
N SER A 91 -3.08 -1.33 22.66
CA SER A 91 -4.13 -0.70 23.46
C SER A 91 -4.67 0.54 22.75
N GLY A 92 -5.91 0.95 23.03
CA GLY A 92 -6.47 2.19 22.49
C GLY A 92 -5.75 3.47 22.94
N VAL A 93 -4.78 3.38 23.85
CA VAL A 93 -3.89 4.50 24.23
C VAL A 93 -2.86 4.79 23.14
N PHE A 94 -2.25 3.75 22.56
CA PHE A 94 -1.17 3.88 21.56
C PHE A 94 -1.58 3.41 20.15
N GLN A 95 -2.61 2.56 20.06
CA GLN A 95 -3.05 1.70 18.96
C GLN A 95 -2.40 1.97 17.58
N ASN A 96 -1.78 0.93 17.03
CA ASN A 96 -1.09 1.05 15.76
C ASN A 96 -1.99 0.62 14.59
N GLY A 97 -2.86 1.51 14.12
CA GLY A 97 -3.65 1.33 12.89
C GLY A 97 -5.16 1.16 13.09
N PRO A 98 -5.90 0.80 12.01
CA PRO A 98 -7.36 0.76 11.95
C PRO A 98 -8.00 -0.52 12.52
N GLN A 99 -7.19 -1.46 12.96
CA GLN A 99 -7.67 -2.69 13.57
C GLN A 99 -7.94 -2.49 15.06
N ILE A 100 -8.91 -3.24 15.60
CA ILE A 100 -9.12 -3.35 17.04
C ILE A 100 -8.11 -4.30 17.69
N ALA A 101 -7.63 -5.29 16.92
CA ALA A 101 -6.59 -6.24 17.31
C ALA A 101 -5.93 -6.82 16.04
N ALA A 102 -4.76 -7.45 16.19
CA ALA A 102 -4.15 -8.29 15.15
C ALA A 102 -3.26 -9.36 15.77
N ASP A 103 -3.22 -10.55 15.16
CA ASP A 103 -2.50 -11.71 15.70
C ASP A 103 -1.00 -11.49 15.82
N ARG A 104 -0.41 -10.69 14.94
CA ARG A 104 1.03 -10.37 14.96
C ARG A 104 1.50 -9.74 16.28
N TYR A 105 0.58 -9.20 17.07
CA TYR A 105 0.88 -8.61 18.37
C TYR A 105 0.67 -9.58 19.54
N SER A 106 0.23 -10.82 19.31
CA SER A 106 0.05 -11.84 20.35
C SER A 106 1.36 -12.42 20.86
N TYR A 107 2.46 -12.29 20.10
CA TYR A 107 3.73 -12.96 20.42
C TYR A 107 4.30 -12.50 21.78
N LEU A 108 4.52 -11.20 21.98
CA LEU A 108 5.10 -10.72 23.26
C LEU A 108 4.15 -10.89 24.46
N PRO A 109 2.84 -10.57 24.35
CA PRO A 109 1.91 -10.77 25.44
C PRO A 109 1.70 -12.25 25.82
N SER A 110 1.87 -13.20 24.90
CA SER A 110 1.69 -14.63 25.25
C SER A 110 2.84 -15.21 26.08
N LEU A 111 4.04 -14.64 26.02
CA LEU A 111 5.24 -15.14 26.71
C LEU A 111 5.08 -15.31 28.24
N PRO A 112 4.61 -14.32 29.02
CA PRO A 112 4.47 -14.51 30.47
C PRO A 112 3.53 -15.66 30.82
N TRP A 113 2.47 -15.89 30.03
CA TRP A 113 1.56 -17.01 30.21
C TRP A 113 2.21 -18.35 29.88
N ALA A 114 2.95 -18.41 28.78
CA ALA A 114 3.70 -19.61 28.39
C ALA A 114 4.74 -20.00 29.44
N VAL A 115 5.46 -19.02 30.01
CA VAL A 115 6.44 -19.25 31.08
C VAL A 115 5.75 -19.77 32.35
N LEU A 116 4.63 -19.16 32.77
CA LEU A 116 3.86 -19.65 33.91
C LEU A 116 3.34 -21.08 33.69
N ALA A 117 2.82 -21.38 32.51
CA ALA A 117 2.33 -22.71 32.15
C ALA A 117 3.47 -23.75 32.19
N GLY A 118 4.63 -23.44 31.63
CA GLY A 118 5.82 -24.29 31.66
C GLY A 118 6.32 -24.55 33.08
N ALA A 119 6.40 -23.51 33.92
CA ALA A 119 6.77 -23.65 35.33
C ALA A 119 5.78 -24.52 36.10
N GLY A 120 4.47 -24.34 35.86
CA GLY A 120 3.41 -25.18 36.43
C GLY A 120 3.53 -26.64 36.01
N ALA A 121 3.83 -26.91 34.73
CA ALA A 121 4.04 -28.26 34.22
C ALA A 121 5.25 -28.94 34.87
N ILE A 122 6.37 -28.24 35.04
CA ILE A 122 7.57 -28.75 35.72
C ILE A 122 7.27 -29.04 37.20
N ALA A 123 6.61 -28.12 37.89
CA ALA A 123 6.23 -28.32 39.30
C ALA A 123 5.29 -29.52 39.47
N GLY A 124 4.30 -29.67 38.57
CA GLY A 124 3.40 -30.83 38.55
C GLY A 124 4.14 -32.14 38.25
N TRP A 125 5.08 -32.14 37.31
CA TRP A 125 5.92 -33.29 37.00
C TRP A 125 6.75 -33.74 38.20
N ASN A 126 7.40 -32.80 38.89
CA ASN A 126 8.21 -33.09 40.09
C ASN A 126 7.35 -33.66 41.22
N ALA A 127 6.20 -33.04 41.51
CA ALA A 127 5.27 -33.53 42.53
C ALA A 127 4.68 -34.91 42.19
N TRP A 128 4.48 -35.23 40.91
CA TRP A 128 4.07 -36.56 40.46
C TRP A 128 5.19 -37.60 40.63
N ARG A 129 6.42 -37.25 40.23
CA ARG A 129 7.60 -38.11 40.34
C ARG A 129 7.87 -38.54 41.78
N GLU A 130 7.63 -37.64 42.74
CA GLU A 130 7.81 -37.91 44.17
C GLU A 130 6.72 -38.82 44.77
N ARG A 131 5.53 -38.95 44.14
CA ARG A 131 4.36 -39.63 44.70
C ARG A 131 4.12 -41.08 44.24
N ARG A 132 4.79 -41.62 43.20
CA ARG A 132 4.52 -43.00 42.72
C ARG A 132 5.74 -43.79 42.26
N GLY A 133 5.86 -45.01 42.82
CA GLY A 133 6.48 -46.15 42.16
C GLY A 133 5.58 -46.72 41.06
N ARG A 134 6.14 -46.87 39.85
CA ARG A 134 5.68 -47.62 38.65
C ARG A 134 4.22 -47.41 38.15
N SER A 135 4.15 -46.55 37.13
CA SER A 135 3.19 -46.48 35.99
C SER A 135 1.84 -45.76 36.19
N PRO A 136 1.38 -44.98 35.17
CA PRO A 136 1.82 -44.97 33.77
C PRO A 136 2.81 -43.83 33.46
N ALA A 137 4.08 -44.18 33.24
CA ALA A 137 5.15 -43.23 32.92
C ALA A 137 5.05 -42.63 31.50
N LEU A 138 4.11 -43.09 30.68
CA LEU A 138 3.97 -42.70 29.26
C LEU A 138 2.78 -41.77 28.98
N ALA A 139 1.83 -41.62 29.91
CA ALA A 139 0.60 -40.84 29.66
C ALA A 139 0.84 -39.33 29.64
N VAL A 140 1.63 -38.81 30.58
CA VAL A 140 1.98 -37.38 30.65
C VAL A 140 2.87 -36.93 29.49
N PRO A 141 3.99 -37.61 29.16
CA PRO A 141 4.77 -37.24 27.98
C PRO A 141 4.00 -37.47 26.67
N GLY A 142 3.14 -38.49 26.61
CA GLY A 142 2.23 -38.70 25.47
C GLY A 142 1.24 -37.55 25.27
N ALA A 143 0.63 -37.06 26.35
CA ALA A 143 -0.27 -35.90 26.30
C ALA A 143 0.48 -34.60 25.91
N ALA A 144 1.68 -34.37 26.47
CA ALA A 144 2.51 -33.22 26.10
C ALA A 144 2.93 -33.27 24.63
N ALA A 145 3.34 -34.43 24.13
CA ALA A 145 3.66 -34.64 22.71
C ALA A 145 2.44 -34.39 21.82
N LEU A 146 1.25 -34.87 22.21
CA LEU A 146 0.01 -34.62 21.47
C LEU A 146 -0.32 -33.12 21.41
N VAL A 147 -0.19 -32.39 22.52
CA VAL A 147 -0.39 -30.93 22.54
C VAL A 147 0.58 -30.23 21.59
N ILE A 148 1.86 -30.59 21.60
CA ILE A 148 2.86 -30.02 20.69
C ILE A 148 2.52 -30.33 19.23
N ILE A 149 2.15 -31.57 18.91
CA ILE A 149 1.75 -31.98 17.55
C ILE A 149 0.53 -31.19 17.08
N VAL A 150 -0.49 -31.05 17.93
CA VAL A 150 -1.70 -30.27 17.62
C VAL A 150 -1.35 -28.80 17.40
N LEU A 151 -0.57 -28.17 18.29
CA LEU A 151 -0.14 -26.78 18.12
C LEU A 151 0.72 -26.59 16.88
N ALA A 152 1.59 -27.54 16.54
CA ALA A 152 2.38 -27.52 15.32
C ALA A 152 1.49 -27.62 14.06
N ALA A 153 0.49 -28.51 14.08
CA ALA A 153 -0.49 -28.63 12.99
C ALA A 153 -1.33 -27.36 12.84
N LEU A 154 -1.85 -26.79 13.94
CA LEU A 154 -2.58 -25.52 13.94
C LEU A 154 -1.71 -24.37 13.41
N THR A 155 -0.44 -24.32 13.83
CA THR A 155 0.52 -23.32 13.33
C THR A 155 0.76 -23.48 11.83
N TRP A 156 0.93 -24.70 11.34
CA TRP A 156 1.11 -24.98 9.92
C TRP A 156 -0.11 -24.53 9.10
N LEU A 157 -1.32 -24.84 9.56
CA LEU A 157 -2.56 -24.38 8.96
C LEU A 157 -2.65 -22.85 8.97
N GLN A 158 -2.33 -22.21 10.10
CA GLN A 158 -2.38 -20.75 10.22
C GLN A 158 -1.38 -20.05 9.30
N VAL A 159 -0.14 -20.53 9.22
CA VAL A 159 0.89 -19.96 8.33
C VAL A 159 0.50 -20.08 6.86
N SER A 160 -0.34 -21.07 6.49
CA SER A 160 -0.81 -21.22 5.12
C SER A 160 -1.66 -20.04 4.62
N VAL A 161 -2.31 -19.29 5.52
CA VAL A 161 -3.07 -18.06 5.23
C VAL A 161 -2.15 -16.93 4.76
N TRP A 162 -0.92 -16.88 5.27
CA TRP A 162 0.05 -15.81 5.01
C TRP A 162 0.89 -16.02 3.74
N ARG A 163 0.68 -17.12 3.01
CA ARG A 163 1.48 -17.46 1.82
C ARG A 163 1.29 -16.48 0.67
N ASP A 164 0.08 -15.95 0.51
CA ASP A 164 -0.23 -14.99 -0.54
C ASP A 164 -1.34 -14.03 -0.08
N SER A 165 -1.41 -12.87 -0.74
CA SER A 165 -2.36 -11.82 -0.36
C SER A 165 -3.82 -12.23 -0.61
N GLU A 166 -4.10 -13.09 -1.57
CA GLU A 166 -5.46 -13.53 -1.87
C GLU A 166 -6.00 -14.39 -0.72
N ARG A 167 -5.25 -15.39 -0.26
CA ARG A 167 -5.62 -16.21 0.90
C ARG A 167 -5.76 -15.37 2.16
N LEU A 168 -4.82 -14.45 2.39
CA LEU A 168 -4.82 -13.57 3.54
C LEU A 168 -6.12 -12.76 3.62
N TRP A 169 -6.49 -12.06 2.55
CA TRP A 169 -7.69 -11.22 2.54
C TRP A 169 -8.99 -12.02 2.42
N SER A 170 -8.98 -13.17 1.75
CA SER A 170 -10.15 -14.06 1.70
C SER A 170 -10.46 -14.65 3.07
N HIS A 171 -9.43 -15.10 3.81
CA HIS A 171 -9.57 -15.59 5.19
C HIS A 171 -10.07 -14.49 6.13
N ALA A 172 -9.51 -13.27 6.02
CA ALA A 172 -9.99 -12.12 6.80
C ALA A 172 -11.47 -11.81 6.55
N LEU A 173 -11.95 -11.94 5.31
CA LEU A 173 -13.37 -11.73 4.97
C LEU A 173 -14.28 -12.81 5.57
N VAL A 174 -13.84 -14.08 5.60
CA VAL A 174 -14.61 -15.17 6.23
C VAL A 174 -14.80 -14.91 7.73
N LEU A 175 -13.74 -14.43 8.41
CA LEU A 175 -13.78 -14.17 9.85
C LEU A 175 -14.50 -12.86 10.21
N GLY A 176 -14.42 -11.85 9.35
CA GLY A 176 -14.99 -10.55 9.60
C GLY A 176 -15.02 -9.67 8.36
N PRO A 177 -16.14 -9.65 7.62
CA PRO A 177 -16.30 -8.79 6.45
C PRO A 177 -16.02 -7.32 6.81
N SER A 178 -15.17 -6.68 6.01
CA SER A 178 -14.82 -5.28 6.20
C SER A 178 -14.50 -4.61 4.88
N SER A 179 -14.77 -3.30 4.82
CA SER A 179 -14.45 -2.46 3.66
C SER A 179 -12.97 -2.57 3.28
N MET A 180 -12.10 -2.61 4.29
CA MET A 180 -10.65 -2.76 4.10
C MET A 180 -10.29 -4.10 3.43
N ALA A 181 -10.77 -5.22 3.97
CA ALA A 181 -10.46 -6.53 3.41
C ALA A 181 -11.00 -6.67 1.97
N HIS A 182 -12.20 -6.17 1.69
CA HIS A 182 -12.71 -6.09 0.31
C HIS A 182 -11.84 -5.20 -0.58
N SER A 183 -11.44 -4.00 -0.14
CA SER A 183 -10.59 -3.11 -0.94
C SER A 183 -9.21 -3.71 -1.23
N HIS A 184 -8.63 -4.45 -0.30
CA HIS A 184 -7.35 -5.13 -0.55
C HIS A 184 -7.52 -6.33 -1.46
N LEU A 185 -8.54 -7.17 -1.27
CA LEU A 185 -8.83 -8.28 -2.17
C LEU A 185 -9.15 -7.77 -3.59
N ALA A 186 -9.86 -6.64 -3.73
CA ALA A 186 -10.08 -5.98 -5.01
C ALA A 186 -8.77 -5.61 -5.71
N ASN A 187 -7.79 -5.08 -4.97
CA ASN A 187 -6.46 -4.78 -5.51
C ASN A 187 -5.69 -6.02 -5.95
N VAL A 188 -5.78 -7.12 -5.20
CA VAL A 188 -5.17 -8.40 -5.58
C VAL A 188 -5.80 -8.94 -6.86
N ARG A 189 -7.14 -8.95 -6.94
CA ARG A 189 -7.89 -9.36 -8.14
C ARG A 189 -7.56 -8.49 -9.35
N ARG A 190 -7.42 -7.18 -9.14
CA ARG A 190 -6.99 -6.21 -10.16
C ARG A 190 -5.61 -6.55 -10.74
N GLN A 191 -4.63 -6.85 -9.88
CA GLN A 191 -3.29 -7.25 -10.32
C GLN A 191 -3.28 -8.56 -11.10
N GLN A 192 -4.21 -9.47 -10.78
CA GLN A 192 -4.44 -10.73 -11.50
C GLN A 192 -5.30 -10.55 -12.77
N ALA A 193 -5.66 -9.32 -13.15
CA ALA A 193 -6.59 -9.01 -14.25
C ALA A 193 -7.99 -9.68 -14.13
N ARG A 194 -8.39 -10.07 -12.92
CA ARG A 194 -9.73 -10.61 -12.59
C ARG A 194 -10.70 -9.44 -12.36
N TRP A 195 -10.99 -8.71 -13.44
CA TRP A 195 -11.65 -7.40 -13.39
C TRP A 195 -13.06 -7.41 -12.78
N ALA A 196 -13.88 -8.41 -13.12
CA ALA A 196 -15.25 -8.49 -12.61
C ALA A 196 -15.27 -8.64 -11.08
N GLU A 197 -14.46 -9.54 -10.54
CA GLU A 197 -14.32 -9.75 -9.10
C GLU A 197 -13.70 -8.54 -8.39
N ALA A 198 -12.71 -7.89 -9.02
CA ALA A 198 -12.12 -6.66 -8.48
C ALA A 198 -13.17 -5.55 -8.34
N ASN A 199 -13.95 -5.31 -9.40
CA ASN A 199 -15.01 -4.30 -9.41
C ASN A 199 -16.09 -4.60 -8.37
N GLU A 200 -16.47 -5.86 -8.20
CA GLU A 200 -17.44 -6.28 -7.19
C GLU A 200 -16.92 -6.01 -5.76
N HIS A 201 -15.66 -6.36 -5.49
CA HIS A 201 -15.08 -6.06 -4.19
C HIS A 201 -14.91 -4.55 -3.94
N TYR A 202 -14.60 -3.74 -4.95
CA TYR A 202 -14.63 -2.27 -4.80
C TYR A 202 -16.04 -1.74 -4.51
N ARG A 203 -17.06 -2.29 -5.15
CA ARG A 203 -18.47 -1.96 -4.89
C ARG A 203 -18.86 -2.29 -3.45
N LEU A 204 -18.54 -3.50 -2.97
CA LEU A 204 -18.79 -3.90 -1.59
C LEU A 204 -18.03 -3.04 -0.59
N ALA A 205 -16.74 -2.75 -0.86
CA ALA A 205 -15.93 -1.90 0.00
C ALA A 205 -16.51 -0.48 0.14
N SER A 206 -16.91 0.14 -0.97
CA SER A 206 -17.50 1.48 -1.00
C SER A 206 -18.90 1.51 -0.39
N ALA A 207 -19.71 0.47 -0.56
CA ALA A 207 -21.02 0.37 0.11
C ALA A 207 -20.88 0.29 1.64
N MET A 208 -19.85 -0.42 2.14
CA MET A 208 -19.56 -0.50 3.58
C MET A 208 -19.00 0.82 4.15
N ARG A 209 -18.35 1.64 3.31
CA ARG A 209 -17.76 2.93 3.69
C ARG A 209 -18.00 3.98 2.61
N PRO A 210 -19.23 4.53 2.54
CA PRO A 210 -19.60 5.50 1.51
C PRO A 210 -18.90 6.87 1.68
N ASP A 211 -18.30 7.13 2.84
CA ASP A 211 -17.55 8.33 3.19
C ASP A 211 -16.06 8.24 2.81
N ALA A 212 -15.62 7.12 2.26
CA ALA A 212 -14.21 6.85 1.99
C ALA A 212 -13.83 7.17 0.54
N ALA A 213 -13.49 8.44 0.26
CA ALA A 213 -13.11 8.92 -1.07
C ALA A 213 -12.05 8.06 -1.78
N HIS A 214 -11.04 7.57 -1.05
CA HIS A 214 -9.96 6.73 -1.60
C HIS A 214 -10.45 5.41 -2.23
N LEU A 215 -11.58 4.86 -1.77
CA LEU A 215 -12.17 3.65 -2.37
C LEU A 215 -12.67 3.93 -3.79
N HIS A 216 -13.28 5.10 -3.99
CA HIS A 216 -13.71 5.54 -5.30
C HIS A 216 -12.52 5.86 -6.22
N VAL A 217 -11.45 6.45 -5.70
CA VAL A 217 -10.20 6.63 -6.49
C VAL A 217 -9.62 5.28 -6.92
N ASN A 218 -9.45 4.34 -6.00
CA ASN A 218 -8.91 3.01 -6.32
C ASN A 218 -9.78 2.26 -7.35
N TRP A 219 -11.10 2.36 -7.20
CA TRP A 219 -12.04 1.76 -8.16
C TRP A 219 -11.96 2.45 -9.52
N GLY A 220 -11.92 3.78 -9.55
CA GLY A 220 -11.73 4.55 -10.78
C GLY A 220 -10.43 4.16 -11.51
N THR A 221 -9.34 4.01 -10.77
CA THR A 221 -8.05 3.57 -11.33
C THR A 221 -8.15 2.16 -11.92
N ALA A 222 -8.86 1.25 -11.26
CA ALA A 222 -9.10 -0.09 -11.78
C ALA A 222 -9.94 -0.08 -13.07
N LEU A 223 -10.94 0.79 -13.17
CA LEU A 223 -11.78 0.96 -14.36
C LEU A 223 -10.98 1.60 -15.51
N ALA A 224 -10.14 2.59 -15.22
CA ALA A 224 -9.28 3.22 -16.22
C ALA A 224 -8.29 2.21 -16.83
N GLN A 225 -7.74 1.30 -16.03
CA GLN A 225 -6.89 0.20 -16.50
C GLN A 225 -7.63 -0.79 -17.42
N GLN A 226 -8.95 -0.91 -17.28
CA GLN A 226 -9.82 -1.69 -18.17
C GLN A 226 -10.19 -0.93 -19.45
N GLY A 227 -9.72 0.32 -19.64
CA GLY A 227 -10.13 1.21 -20.73
C GLY A 227 -11.51 1.85 -20.52
N LYS A 228 -12.16 1.63 -19.38
CA LYS A 228 -13.48 2.16 -19.04
C LYS A 228 -13.38 3.58 -18.46
N LEU A 229 -12.88 4.51 -19.28
CA LEU A 229 -12.53 5.86 -18.85
C LEU A 229 -13.73 6.66 -18.34
N ALA A 230 -14.91 6.52 -18.96
CA ALA A 230 -16.13 7.20 -18.51
C ALA A 230 -16.57 6.75 -17.10
N GLU A 231 -16.63 5.44 -16.87
CA GLU A 231 -16.96 4.88 -15.54
C GLU A 231 -15.91 5.30 -14.49
N ALA A 232 -14.63 5.36 -14.87
CA ALA A 232 -13.55 5.83 -14.01
C ALA A 232 -13.75 7.29 -13.57
N ILE A 233 -14.07 8.17 -14.52
CA ILE A 233 -14.37 9.59 -14.27
C ILE A 233 -15.53 9.74 -13.28
N ASP A 234 -16.59 8.95 -13.42
CA ASP A 234 -17.71 8.99 -12.46
C ASP A 234 -17.29 8.58 -11.05
N ARG A 235 -16.37 7.61 -10.91
CA ARG A 235 -15.80 7.27 -9.60
C ARG A 235 -14.93 8.41 -9.05
N TYR A 236 -14.08 9.05 -9.85
CA TYR A 236 -13.30 10.20 -9.38
C TYR A 236 -14.17 11.39 -9.00
N ARG A 237 -15.28 11.61 -9.70
CA ARG A 237 -16.31 12.61 -9.33
C ARG A 237 -16.89 12.33 -7.96
N GLU A 238 -17.24 11.08 -7.68
CA GLU A 238 -17.73 10.71 -6.36
C GLU A 238 -16.66 10.88 -5.27
N ALA A 239 -15.41 10.53 -5.57
CA ALA A 239 -14.29 10.77 -4.65
C ALA A 239 -14.14 12.27 -4.31
N LEU A 240 -14.26 13.17 -5.30
CA LEU A 240 -14.19 14.61 -5.10
C LEU A 240 -15.45 15.20 -4.44
N ARG A 241 -16.62 14.59 -4.64
CA ARG A 241 -17.84 14.95 -3.88
C ARG A 241 -17.64 14.71 -2.39
N ILE A 242 -17.00 13.60 -2.03
CA ILE A 242 -16.72 13.21 -0.64
C ILE A 242 -15.55 14.02 -0.06
N SER A 243 -14.46 14.17 -0.82
CA SER A 243 -13.26 14.90 -0.42
C SER A 243 -12.83 15.88 -1.52
N PRO A 244 -13.35 17.13 -1.49
CA PRO A 244 -13.06 18.13 -2.53
C PRO A 244 -11.58 18.54 -2.62
N ARG A 245 -10.79 18.27 -1.58
CA ARG A 245 -9.35 18.56 -1.53
C ARG A 245 -8.49 17.31 -1.73
N SER A 246 -8.94 16.37 -2.56
CA SER A 246 -8.17 15.16 -2.89
C SER A 246 -7.28 15.39 -4.12
N ALA A 247 -5.99 15.66 -3.91
CA ALA A 247 -5.01 15.79 -5.00
C ALA A 247 -4.96 14.53 -5.87
N ASP A 248 -5.00 13.36 -5.23
CA ASP A 248 -4.97 12.04 -5.86
C ASP A 248 -6.16 11.82 -6.81
N ALA A 249 -7.37 12.23 -6.40
CA ALA A 249 -8.55 12.13 -7.26
C ALA A 249 -8.46 13.06 -8.48
N HIS A 250 -7.97 14.29 -8.30
CA HIS A 250 -7.71 15.20 -9.43
C HIS A 250 -6.64 14.63 -10.37
N TYR A 251 -5.53 14.11 -9.84
CA TYR A 251 -4.47 13.51 -10.64
C TYR A 251 -4.97 12.35 -11.50
N HIS A 252 -5.68 11.40 -10.90
CA HIS A 252 -6.19 10.23 -11.61
C HIS A 252 -7.31 10.57 -12.61
N TRP A 253 -8.15 11.57 -12.31
CA TRP A 253 -9.09 12.11 -13.29
C TRP A 253 -8.34 12.76 -14.47
N GLY A 254 -7.33 13.58 -14.20
CA GLY A 254 -6.50 14.19 -15.24
C GLY A 254 -5.84 13.14 -16.15
N ASN A 255 -5.35 12.03 -15.58
CA ASN A 255 -4.82 10.90 -16.34
C ASN A 255 -5.88 10.24 -17.23
N ALA A 256 -7.11 10.06 -16.73
CA ALA A 256 -8.20 9.50 -17.53
C ALA A 256 -8.58 10.42 -18.69
N ARG A 257 -8.65 11.74 -18.47
CA ARG A 257 -8.90 12.74 -19.53
C ARG A 257 -7.78 12.80 -20.57
N PHE A 258 -6.53 12.75 -20.11
CA PHE A 258 -5.37 12.64 -20.98
C PHE A 258 -5.46 11.40 -21.88
N ALA A 259 -5.85 10.24 -21.33
CA ALA A 259 -6.03 9.01 -22.09
C ALA A 259 -7.23 9.08 -23.07
N SER A 260 -8.27 9.85 -22.76
CA SER A 260 -9.38 10.14 -23.68
C SER A 260 -9.03 11.19 -24.76
N GLY A 261 -7.84 11.79 -24.72
CA GLY A 261 -7.41 12.84 -25.65
C GLY A 261 -7.87 14.26 -25.28
N ASP A 262 -8.60 14.43 -24.17
CA ASP A 262 -9.01 15.73 -23.66
C ASP A 262 -7.89 16.36 -22.84
N LEU A 263 -6.91 16.92 -23.55
CA LEU A 263 -5.69 17.46 -22.97
C LEU A 263 -5.95 18.73 -22.13
N GLU A 264 -6.97 19.52 -22.47
CA GLU A 264 -7.28 20.75 -21.74
C GLU A 264 -7.92 20.46 -20.38
N GLU A 265 -8.90 19.55 -20.33
CA GLU A 265 -9.48 19.13 -19.06
C GLU A 265 -8.44 18.41 -18.19
N ALA A 266 -7.57 17.59 -18.81
CA ALA A 266 -6.46 16.94 -18.11
C ALA A 266 -5.54 17.96 -17.41
N ILE A 267 -5.14 19.02 -18.13
CA ILE A 267 -4.32 20.11 -17.59
C ILE A 267 -5.03 20.83 -16.44
N GLY A 268 -6.34 21.08 -16.56
CA GLY A 268 -7.14 21.68 -15.49
C GLY A 268 -7.08 20.86 -14.20
N HIS A 269 -7.27 19.54 -14.30
CA HIS A 269 -7.17 18.64 -13.15
C HIS A 269 -5.75 18.53 -12.59
N TYR A 270 -4.70 18.47 -13.43
CA TYR A 270 -3.32 18.48 -12.93
C TYR A 270 -2.97 19.76 -12.18
N ARG A 271 -3.46 20.92 -12.65
CA ARG A 271 -3.28 22.21 -11.96
C ARG A 271 -3.90 22.17 -10.57
N GLU A 272 -5.10 21.62 -10.44
CA GLU A 272 -5.78 21.52 -9.14
C GLU A 272 -5.09 20.53 -8.20
N ALA A 273 -4.65 19.38 -8.72
CA ALA A 273 -3.84 18.42 -7.96
C ALA A 273 -2.57 19.08 -7.40
N VAL A 274 -1.83 19.83 -8.23
CA VAL A 274 -0.63 20.59 -7.81
C VAL A 274 -0.97 21.71 -6.82
N ARG A 275 -2.12 22.38 -6.97
CA ARG A 275 -2.56 23.41 -6.01
C ARG A 275 -2.77 22.83 -4.62
N ILE A 276 -3.25 21.59 -4.54
CA ILE A 276 -3.50 20.88 -3.28
C ILE A 276 -2.20 20.27 -2.73
N ASP A 277 -1.40 19.62 -3.58
CA ASP A 277 -0.11 19.03 -3.25
C ASP A 277 1.00 19.50 -4.21
N PRO A 278 1.72 20.59 -3.87
CA PRO A 278 2.79 21.12 -4.70
C PRO A 278 4.03 20.22 -4.79
N ALA A 279 4.13 19.16 -3.97
CA ALA A 279 5.28 18.25 -3.94
C ALA A 279 5.06 16.99 -4.81
N ALA A 280 3.94 16.90 -5.54
CA ALA A 280 3.63 15.75 -6.37
C ALA A 280 4.35 15.81 -7.75
N ALA A 281 5.62 15.38 -7.79
CA ALA A 281 6.46 15.41 -8.99
C ALA A 281 5.85 14.69 -10.22
N GLU A 282 5.12 13.60 -9.99
CA GLU A 282 4.45 12.83 -11.05
C GLU A 282 3.35 13.62 -11.77
N VAL A 283 2.64 14.49 -11.04
CA VAL A 283 1.58 15.34 -11.58
C VAL A 283 2.17 16.36 -12.55
N TYR A 284 3.26 17.02 -12.15
CA TYR A 284 4.00 17.96 -13.02
C TYR A 284 4.48 17.31 -14.31
N SER A 285 4.90 16.04 -14.26
CA SER A 285 5.37 15.34 -15.45
C SER A 285 4.25 14.94 -16.40
N ASN A 286 3.11 14.46 -15.87
CA ASN A 286 1.95 14.19 -16.71
C ASN A 286 1.33 15.47 -17.27
N TRP A 287 1.41 16.57 -16.52
CA TRP A 287 1.07 17.90 -17.02
C TRP A 287 2.00 18.34 -18.15
N GLY A 288 3.32 18.22 -17.97
CA GLY A 288 4.30 18.48 -19.02
C GLY A 288 4.03 17.65 -20.28
N ARG A 289 3.63 16.38 -20.12
CA ARG A 289 3.27 15.51 -21.24
C ARG A 289 2.01 15.99 -21.98
N ALA A 290 0.98 16.41 -21.25
CA ALA A 290 -0.22 16.99 -21.84
C ALA A 290 0.08 18.27 -22.63
N LEU A 291 0.91 19.16 -22.08
CA LEU A 291 1.35 20.38 -22.77
C LEU A 291 2.18 20.07 -24.02
N ALA A 292 3.09 19.09 -23.94
CA ALA A 292 3.89 18.67 -25.08
C ALA A 292 3.03 18.14 -26.23
N GLN A 293 1.98 17.37 -25.92
CA GLN A 293 1.04 16.85 -26.90
C GLN A 293 0.14 17.95 -27.51
N GLN A 294 -0.13 19.03 -26.75
CA GLN A 294 -0.74 20.25 -27.30
C GLN A 294 0.24 21.12 -28.13
N GLY A 295 1.52 20.75 -28.24
CA GLY A 295 2.55 21.54 -28.92
C GLY A 295 3.13 22.70 -28.10
N LYS A 296 2.71 22.88 -26.84
CA LYS A 296 3.17 23.93 -25.92
C LYS A 296 4.51 23.56 -25.28
N ARG A 297 5.56 23.55 -26.09
CA ARG A 297 6.87 22.98 -25.74
C ARG A 297 7.55 23.68 -24.56
N ASP A 298 7.57 25.00 -24.54
CA ASP A 298 8.28 25.75 -23.49
C ASP A 298 7.60 25.59 -22.12
N GLU A 299 6.26 25.59 -22.10
CA GLU A 299 5.48 25.31 -20.90
C GLU A 299 5.70 23.87 -20.41
N ALA A 300 5.75 22.90 -21.33
CA ALA A 300 6.03 21.51 -21.00
C ALA A 300 7.41 21.36 -20.32
N ILE A 301 8.44 22.00 -20.88
CA ILE A 301 9.79 22.03 -20.29
C ILE A 301 9.77 22.61 -18.88
N ALA A 302 9.04 23.71 -18.67
CA ALA A 302 8.92 24.32 -17.35
C ALA A 302 8.28 23.36 -16.33
N ARG A 303 7.26 22.60 -16.70
CA ARG A 303 6.64 21.59 -15.82
C ARG A 303 7.57 20.40 -15.55
N TYR A 304 8.29 19.91 -16.56
CA TYR A 304 9.27 18.83 -16.36
C TYR A 304 10.43 19.25 -15.47
N ARG A 305 10.91 20.50 -15.57
CA ARG A 305 11.92 21.06 -14.65
C ARG A 305 11.43 21.06 -13.21
N GLU A 306 10.17 21.39 -12.98
CA GLU A 306 9.60 21.37 -11.63
C GLU A 306 9.51 19.94 -11.07
N ALA A 307 9.09 18.97 -11.89
CA ALA A 307 9.12 17.56 -11.50
C ALA A 307 10.53 17.08 -11.12
N LEU A 308 11.55 17.48 -11.90
CA LEU A 308 12.96 17.16 -11.62
C LEU A 308 13.49 17.88 -10.38
N ARG A 309 13.08 19.12 -10.13
CA ARG A 309 13.44 19.87 -8.91
C ARG A 309 12.94 19.15 -7.66
N ILE A 310 11.74 18.60 -7.71
CA ILE A 310 11.10 17.90 -6.59
C ILE A 310 11.67 16.49 -6.43
N ALA A 311 11.83 15.74 -7.54
CA ALA A 311 12.32 14.37 -7.54
C ALA A 311 13.44 14.17 -8.58
N PRO A 312 14.70 14.54 -8.25
CA PRO A 312 15.83 14.54 -9.20
C PRO A 312 16.20 13.19 -9.82
N HIS A 313 15.80 12.08 -9.18
CA HIS A 313 16.17 10.71 -9.56
C HIS A 313 15.01 9.87 -10.12
N SER A 314 13.85 10.48 -10.43
CA SER A 314 12.72 9.77 -11.00
C SER A 314 12.90 9.51 -12.52
N VAL A 315 13.01 8.23 -12.91
CA VAL A 315 13.34 7.75 -14.26
C VAL A 315 12.42 8.30 -15.38
N PRO A 316 11.08 8.40 -15.23
CA PRO A 316 10.22 8.93 -16.29
C PRO A 316 10.42 10.43 -16.54
N HIS A 317 10.80 11.19 -15.50
CA HIS A 317 10.97 12.66 -15.55
C HIS A 317 12.31 13.03 -16.19
N TYR A 318 13.31 12.19 -15.96
CA TYR A 318 14.68 12.32 -16.45
C TYR A 318 14.77 12.26 -17.98
N ASN A 319 14.03 11.35 -18.64
CA ASN A 319 14.20 11.13 -20.09
C ASN A 319 13.56 12.23 -20.95
N TRP A 320 12.37 12.72 -20.61
CA TRP A 320 11.67 13.75 -21.40
C TRP A 320 12.16 15.16 -21.11
N GLY A 321 12.40 15.50 -19.83
CA GLY A 321 12.94 16.80 -19.44
C GLY A 321 14.32 17.06 -20.02
N ASN A 322 15.22 16.06 -19.98
CA ASN A 322 16.54 16.17 -20.57
C ASN A 322 16.51 16.15 -22.10
N ALA A 323 15.67 15.31 -22.74
CA ALA A 323 15.57 15.30 -24.20
C ALA A 323 15.02 16.63 -24.75
N LEU A 324 14.03 17.24 -24.10
CA LEU A 324 13.53 18.57 -24.51
C LEU A 324 14.55 19.69 -24.25
N PHE A 325 15.22 19.67 -23.09
CA PHE A 325 16.27 20.64 -22.76
C PHE A 325 17.47 20.52 -23.73
N ALA A 326 17.91 19.30 -24.01
CA ALA A 326 18.98 19.00 -24.93
C ALA A 326 18.62 19.41 -26.37
N ALA A 327 17.39 19.14 -26.84
CA ALA A 327 16.94 19.59 -28.16
C ALA A 327 16.95 21.13 -28.27
N GLY A 328 16.57 21.85 -27.21
CA GLY A 328 16.65 23.30 -27.15
C GLY A 328 18.10 23.82 -27.21
N HIS A 329 19.00 23.21 -26.43
CA HIS A 329 20.42 23.56 -26.41
C HIS A 329 21.12 23.28 -27.75
N TYR A 330 20.88 22.12 -28.35
CA TYR A 330 21.51 21.77 -29.64
C TYR A 330 20.95 22.60 -30.80
N ARG A 331 19.68 23.01 -30.74
CA ARG A 331 19.11 23.99 -31.67
C ARG A 331 19.85 25.32 -31.59
N GLU A 332 20.14 25.81 -30.38
CA GLU A 332 20.85 27.07 -30.20
C GLU A 332 22.33 26.96 -30.59
N ALA A 333 22.98 25.83 -30.28
CA ALA A 333 24.35 25.56 -30.73
C ALA A 333 24.44 25.56 -32.27
N ALA A 334 23.47 24.96 -32.96
CA ALA A 334 23.37 24.97 -34.42
C ALA A 334 23.05 26.37 -35.01
N ARG A 335 22.47 27.28 -34.21
CA ARG A 335 22.24 28.68 -34.61
C ARG A 335 23.53 29.51 -34.52
N ILE A 336 24.32 29.28 -33.47
CA ILE A 336 25.59 29.96 -33.23
C ILE A 336 26.66 29.49 -34.21
N ASP A 337 26.74 28.18 -34.45
CA ASP A 337 27.61 27.58 -35.44
C ASP A 337 26.81 26.64 -36.37
N PRO A 338 26.34 27.16 -37.53
CA PRO A 338 25.63 26.37 -38.52
C PRO A 338 26.47 25.26 -39.17
N SER A 339 27.79 25.23 -38.96
CA SER A 339 28.70 24.22 -39.49
C SER A 339 29.04 23.10 -38.49
N ALA A 340 28.48 23.15 -37.27
CA ALA A 340 28.70 22.14 -36.24
C ALA A 340 27.86 20.87 -36.49
N ALA A 341 28.37 19.93 -37.28
CA ALA A 341 27.69 18.66 -37.59
C ALA A 341 27.28 17.86 -36.32
N GLU A 342 28.08 17.92 -35.25
CA GLU A 342 27.79 17.30 -33.95
C GLU A 342 26.53 17.87 -33.30
N ALA A 343 26.28 19.17 -33.44
CA ALA A 343 25.11 19.83 -32.86
C ALA A 343 23.83 19.31 -33.53
N TYR A 344 23.82 19.20 -34.87
CA TYR A 344 22.71 18.63 -35.63
C TYR A 344 22.47 17.14 -35.31
N ASN A 345 23.53 16.33 -35.17
CA ASN A 345 23.40 14.93 -34.78
C ASN A 345 22.83 14.76 -33.37
N ASN A 346 23.36 15.52 -32.40
CA ASN A 346 22.86 15.43 -31.02
C ASN A 346 21.44 16.02 -30.88
N TRP A 347 21.08 17.02 -31.69
CA TRP A 347 19.71 17.52 -31.81
C TRP A 347 18.77 16.43 -32.35
N GLY A 348 19.16 15.75 -33.43
CA GLY A 348 18.40 14.61 -33.97
C GLY A 348 18.19 13.51 -32.93
N ARG A 349 19.23 13.20 -32.13
CA ARG A 349 19.14 12.19 -31.06
C ARG A 349 18.16 12.58 -29.95
N ALA A 350 18.17 13.86 -29.57
CA ALA A 350 17.21 14.39 -28.62
C ALA A 350 15.77 14.32 -29.20
N LEU A 351 15.57 14.66 -30.48
CA LEU A 351 14.26 14.54 -31.15
C LEU A 351 13.77 13.09 -31.26
N ALA A 352 14.67 12.14 -31.54
CA ALA A 352 14.38 10.72 -31.60
C ALA A 352 13.91 10.18 -30.23
N GLN A 353 14.51 10.62 -29.13
CA GLN A 353 14.06 10.29 -27.77
C GLN A 353 12.65 10.82 -27.46
N LEU A 354 12.21 11.87 -28.15
CA LEU A 354 10.85 12.42 -28.07
C LEU A 354 9.87 11.73 -29.03
N GLY A 355 10.31 10.70 -29.76
CA GLY A 355 9.52 10.01 -30.78
C GLY A 355 9.27 10.82 -32.06
N ARG A 356 9.95 11.95 -32.23
CA ARG A 356 9.81 12.85 -33.41
C ARG A 356 10.75 12.40 -34.52
N TRP A 357 10.48 11.21 -35.07
CA TRP A 357 11.39 10.52 -35.99
C TRP A 357 11.65 11.28 -37.28
N ASP A 358 10.63 11.90 -37.89
CA ASP A 358 10.81 12.68 -39.13
C ASP A 358 11.71 13.89 -38.92
N GLU A 359 11.50 14.64 -37.84
CA GLU A 359 12.36 15.79 -37.52
C GLU A 359 13.77 15.37 -37.11
N ALA A 360 13.91 14.21 -36.44
CA ALA A 360 15.21 13.63 -36.14
C ALA A 360 15.98 13.27 -37.41
N ILE A 361 15.31 12.63 -38.39
CA ILE A 361 15.86 12.28 -39.71
C ILE A 361 16.40 13.53 -40.41
N ASP A 362 15.65 14.63 -40.42
CA ASP A 362 16.09 15.87 -41.05
C ASP A 362 17.36 16.43 -40.41
N LYS A 363 17.48 16.35 -39.07
CA LYS A 363 18.69 16.81 -38.38
C LYS A 363 19.88 15.88 -38.58
N TYR A 364 19.68 14.58 -38.67
CA TYR A 364 20.77 13.67 -39.05
C TYR A 364 21.23 13.88 -40.49
N ARG A 365 20.31 14.14 -41.42
CA ARG A 365 20.64 14.50 -42.82
C ARG A 365 21.43 15.79 -42.89
N GLU A 366 21.05 16.80 -42.11
CA GLU A 366 21.79 18.06 -42.08
C GLU A 366 23.21 17.88 -41.49
N ALA A 367 23.35 17.04 -40.46
CA ALA A 367 24.66 16.67 -39.94
C ALA A 367 25.55 15.99 -41.01
N LEU A 368 24.96 15.10 -41.84
CA LEU A 368 25.66 14.43 -42.93
C LEU A 368 25.92 15.35 -44.14
N ARG A 369 25.06 16.35 -44.39
CA ARG A 369 25.31 17.36 -45.42
C ARG A 369 26.55 18.19 -45.08
N ILE A 370 26.70 18.54 -43.80
CA ILE A 370 27.85 19.30 -43.29
C ILE A 370 29.10 18.41 -43.21
N ARG A 371 28.95 17.16 -42.77
CA ARG A 371 30.03 16.19 -42.67
C ARG A 371 29.60 14.85 -43.26
N PRO A 372 29.86 14.61 -44.56
CA PRO A 372 29.45 13.40 -45.27
C PRO A 372 29.98 12.10 -44.64
N ASN A 373 31.21 12.13 -44.11
CA ASN A 373 31.82 11.00 -43.41
C ASN A 373 31.61 11.10 -41.89
N TYR A 374 30.36 11.13 -41.42
CA TYR A 374 30.05 11.13 -39.99
C TYR A 374 29.33 9.84 -39.54
N PRO A 375 30.07 8.82 -39.07
CA PRO A 375 29.51 7.49 -38.79
C PRO A 375 28.38 7.49 -37.77
N LEU A 376 28.46 8.32 -36.73
CA LEU A 376 27.43 8.41 -35.70
C LEU A 376 26.10 8.96 -36.26
N ALA A 377 26.16 9.98 -37.13
CA ALA A 377 24.96 10.53 -37.75
C ALA A 377 24.34 9.57 -38.77
N SER A 378 25.17 8.83 -39.51
CA SER A 378 24.71 7.78 -40.42
C SER A 378 23.98 6.67 -39.67
N ALA A 379 24.58 6.12 -38.61
CA ALA A 379 23.97 5.06 -37.82
C ALA A 379 22.65 5.51 -37.16
N ASN A 380 22.61 6.75 -36.65
CA ASN A 380 21.40 7.31 -36.05
C ASN A 380 20.30 7.57 -37.09
N LEU A 381 20.67 7.99 -38.31
CA LEU A 381 19.75 8.16 -39.43
C LEU A 381 19.14 6.83 -39.85
N ASP A 382 19.95 5.78 -40.02
CA ASP A 382 19.49 4.44 -40.39
C ASP A 382 18.52 3.88 -39.35
N GLN A 383 18.85 4.05 -38.07
CA GLN A 383 17.96 3.66 -36.98
C GLN A 383 16.63 4.43 -37.01
N ALA A 384 16.67 5.75 -37.28
CA ALA A 384 15.48 6.59 -37.32
C ALA A 384 14.60 6.28 -38.54
N LEU A 385 15.19 6.02 -39.71
CA LEU A 385 14.49 5.59 -40.92
C LEU A 385 13.79 4.24 -40.71
N ALA A 386 14.48 3.27 -40.12
CA ALA A 386 13.91 1.96 -39.78
C ALA A 386 12.72 2.09 -38.80
N ARG A 387 12.83 2.97 -37.79
CA ARG A 387 11.76 3.26 -36.83
C ARG A 387 10.58 4.02 -37.45
N ALA A 388 10.82 4.84 -38.47
CA ALA A 388 9.79 5.56 -39.22
C ALA A 388 9.15 4.72 -40.35
N GLY A 389 9.57 3.45 -40.53
CA GLY A 389 9.06 2.56 -41.57
C GLY A 389 9.52 2.91 -42.99
N ARG A 390 10.64 3.63 -43.12
CA ARG A 390 11.22 4.04 -44.41
C ARG A 390 12.54 3.30 -44.61
N ALA A 391 12.70 2.58 -45.72
CA ALA A 391 13.96 1.90 -46.01
C ALA A 391 15.06 2.94 -46.31
N PRO A 392 16.32 2.72 -45.87
CA PRO A 392 17.42 3.59 -46.26
C PRO A 392 17.63 3.51 -47.77
N ALA A 393 17.66 4.67 -48.43
CA ALA A 393 18.09 4.76 -49.83
C ALA A 393 19.58 4.42 -49.86
N ARG A 394 19.90 3.26 -50.44
CA ARG A 394 21.28 2.79 -50.64
C ARG A 394 21.99 3.60 -51.71
#